data_AF-A0A2E2ZC48-F1
#
_entry.id   AF-A0A2E2ZC48-F1
#
_cell.length_a   1.000
_cell.length_b   1.000
_cell.length_c   1.000
_cell.angle_alpha   90.00
_cell.angle_beta   90.00
_cell.angle_gamma   90.00
#
_symmetry.space_group_name_H-M   'P 1'
#
loop_
_entity.id
_entity.type
_entity.pdbx_description
1 polymer ?
#
loop_
_entity_poly.entity_id
_entity_poly.type
_entity_poly.pdbx_seq_one_letter_code
_entity_poly.pdbx_strand_id
1 'polypeptide(L)'
;MAYNTTLEGENKMIAERMLEDVVKIFNKCQIQYWLEGGTLLGIRREDRLLPWDDDLDISLMADQNSKLSNVIELLKHSNYRVRFRYFKKDDTPLKKGDLRMLKIRERRFFGMLKGPVCLDVFIKYPLNGDAYWEIANKKKRVPCKFYQSFKEISFNDFNYSVPKQTDEYLTYRYGKWETPIKDWDTTRDDKALH
;
A
#
# COMPACT_ATOMS: atom_id res chain seq x y z
N MET A 1 0.24 13.03 2.53
CA MET A 1 -0.46 14.19 1.94
C MET A 1 -1.77 13.62 1.48
N ALA A 2 -2.86 14.04 2.11
CA ALA A 2 -4.18 13.60 1.74
C ALA A 2 -4.49 14.00 0.28
N TYR A 3 -5.13 13.13 -0.47
CA TYR A 3 -5.68 13.45 -1.78
C TYR A 3 -7.05 14.10 -1.60
N ASN A 4 -7.43 14.94 -2.56
CA ASN A 4 -8.72 15.64 -2.51
C ASN A 4 -9.85 14.73 -3.07
N THR A 5 -9.87 13.46 -2.65
CA THR A 5 -10.70 12.40 -3.24
C THR A 5 -11.04 11.41 -2.15
N THR A 6 -12.28 10.89 -2.14
CA THR A 6 -12.72 9.81 -1.26
C THR A 6 -13.04 8.57 -2.08
N LEU A 7 -12.95 7.38 -1.49
CA LEU A 7 -13.28 6.09 -2.13
C LEU A 7 -14.79 5.83 -2.13
N GLU A 8 -15.55 6.79 -2.65
CA GLU A 8 -17.01 6.76 -2.77
C GLU A 8 -17.46 6.90 -4.23
N GLY A 9 -18.69 6.47 -4.52
CA GLY A 9 -19.30 6.60 -5.85
C GLY A 9 -18.42 6.03 -6.97
N GLU A 10 -18.13 6.86 -7.98
CA GLU A 10 -17.26 6.47 -9.10
C GLU A 10 -15.83 6.10 -8.68
N ASN A 11 -15.29 6.79 -7.67
CA ASN A 11 -13.93 6.53 -7.21
C ASN A 11 -13.82 5.16 -6.55
N LYS A 12 -14.87 4.71 -5.85
CA LYS A 12 -14.94 3.34 -5.30
C LYS A 12 -14.77 2.30 -6.40
N MET A 13 -15.56 2.41 -7.48
CA MET A 13 -15.50 1.47 -8.60
C MET A 13 -14.13 1.48 -9.30
N ILE A 14 -13.55 2.68 -9.47
CA ILE A 14 -12.20 2.83 -10.02
C ILE A 14 -11.18 2.16 -9.10
N ALA A 15 -11.30 2.34 -7.78
CA ALA A 15 -10.36 1.79 -6.81
C ALA A 15 -10.42 0.26 -6.74
N GLU A 16 -11.61 -0.33 -6.69
CA GLU A 16 -11.77 -1.79 -6.68
C GLU A 16 -11.17 -2.43 -7.94
N ARG A 17 -11.51 -1.90 -9.13
CA ARG A 17 -10.91 -2.34 -10.40
C ARG A 17 -9.39 -2.17 -10.40
N MET A 18 -8.91 -0.98 -10.00
CA MET A 18 -7.49 -0.65 -10.02
C MET A 18 -6.69 -1.56 -9.09
N LEU A 19 -7.23 -1.88 -7.91
CA LEU A 19 -6.60 -2.81 -6.97
C LEU A 19 -6.43 -4.18 -7.60
N GLU A 20 -7.50 -4.73 -8.21
CA GLU A 20 -7.47 -6.02 -8.89
C GLU A 20 -6.49 -6.04 -10.08
N ASP A 21 -6.56 -5.05 -10.97
CA ASP A 21 -5.70 -4.95 -12.16
C ASP A 21 -4.22 -4.89 -11.80
N VAL A 22 -3.86 -4.03 -10.84
CA VAL A 22 -2.46 -3.86 -10.40
C VAL A 22 -1.96 -5.15 -9.76
N VAL A 23 -2.80 -5.81 -8.95
CA VAL A 23 -2.44 -7.07 -8.32
C VAL A 23 -2.27 -8.21 -9.33
N LYS A 24 -3.13 -8.30 -10.37
CA LYS A 24 -2.94 -9.26 -11.47
C LYS A 24 -1.58 -9.06 -12.15
N ILE A 25 -1.15 -7.81 -12.35
CA ILE A 25 0.18 -7.51 -12.90
C ILE A 25 1.29 -7.93 -11.93
N PHE A 26 1.14 -7.68 -10.63
CA PHE A 26 2.11 -8.09 -9.62
C PHE A 26 2.25 -9.62 -9.59
N ASN A 27 1.14 -10.35 -9.63
CA ASN A 27 1.13 -11.82 -9.70
C ASN A 27 1.83 -12.33 -10.96
N LYS A 28 1.55 -11.71 -12.12
CA LYS A 28 2.23 -12.05 -13.39
C LYS A 28 3.74 -11.81 -13.34
N CYS A 29 4.18 -10.79 -12.61
CA CYS A 29 5.60 -10.48 -12.38
C CYS A 29 6.20 -11.21 -11.16
N GLN A 30 5.44 -12.12 -10.53
CA GLN A 30 5.86 -12.87 -9.34
C GLN A 30 6.39 -11.95 -8.23
N ILE A 31 5.72 -10.83 -8.00
CA ILE A 31 6.00 -9.90 -6.90
C ILE A 31 5.29 -10.41 -5.65
N GLN A 32 6.05 -10.68 -4.60
CA GLN A 32 5.46 -10.86 -3.27
C GLN A 32 5.03 -9.49 -2.74
N TYR A 33 3.74 -9.28 -2.63
CA TYR A 33 3.14 -8.08 -2.04
C TYR A 33 2.18 -8.47 -0.92
N TRP A 34 1.65 -7.46 -0.23
CA TRP A 34 0.47 -7.62 0.61
C TRP A 34 -0.36 -6.33 0.65
N LEU A 35 -1.64 -6.45 0.95
CA LEU A 35 -2.48 -5.30 1.27
C LEU A 35 -1.97 -4.63 2.55
N GLU A 36 -1.96 -3.31 2.57
CA GLU A 36 -1.43 -2.50 3.66
C GLU A 36 -2.48 -1.49 4.13
N GLY A 37 -2.23 -0.85 5.27
CA GLY A 37 -2.86 0.42 5.62
C GLY A 37 -4.39 0.36 5.67
N GLY A 38 -5.02 1.41 5.16
CA GLY A 38 -6.48 1.55 5.16
C GLY A 38 -7.18 0.52 4.28
N THR A 39 -6.51 0.10 3.19
CA THR A 39 -7.02 -0.97 2.30
C THR A 39 -7.12 -2.32 3.01
N LEU A 40 -6.06 -2.76 3.71
CA LEU A 40 -6.11 -3.99 4.50
C LEU A 40 -7.13 -3.89 5.63
N LEU A 41 -7.12 -2.76 6.35
CA LEU A 41 -8.01 -2.54 7.49
C LEU A 41 -9.47 -2.61 7.07
N GLY A 42 -9.85 -1.90 6.00
CA GLY A 42 -11.22 -1.88 5.47
C GLY A 42 -11.67 -3.27 5.05
N ILE A 43 -10.89 -3.95 4.21
CA ILE A 43 -11.24 -5.29 3.71
C ILE A 43 -11.35 -6.28 4.87
N ARG A 44 -10.40 -6.28 5.81
CA ARG A 44 -10.43 -7.22 6.95
C ARG A 44 -11.56 -6.92 7.95
N ARG A 45 -11.92 -5.66 8.16
CA ARG A 45 -12.89 -5.25 9.20
C ARG A 45 -14.32 -5.19 8.70
N GLU A 46 -14.53 -4.67 7.50
CA GLU A 46 -15.84 -4.26 7.01
C GLU A 46 -16.15 -4.83 5.61
N ASP A 47 -15.29 -5.70 5.08
CA ASP A 47 -15.41 -6.30 3.73
C ASP A 47 -15.62 -5.25 2.63
N ARG A 48 -14.93 -4.12 2.75
CA ARG A 48 -15.01 -2.98 1.84
C ARG A 48 -13.78 -2.09 1.93
N LEU A 49 -13.51 -1.33 0.87
CA LEU A 49 -12.61 -0.18 0.97
C LEU A 49 -13.25 0.90 1.88
N LEU A 50 -12.44 1.57 2.71
CA LEU A 50 -12.94 2.60 3.60
C LEU A 50 -13.39 3.83 2.79
N PRO A 51 -14.65 4.29 2.89
CA PRO A 51 -15.16 5.36 2.04
C PRO A 51 -14.40 6.68 2.19
N TRP A 52 -13.95 6.97 3.42
CA TRP A 52 -13.25 8.21 3.76
C TRP A 52 -11.75 8.17 3.44
N ASP A 53 -11.21 7.01 3.05
CA ASP A 53 -9.82 6.94 2.58
C ASP A 53 -9.72 7.59 1.19
N ASP A 54 -8.50 7.97 0.83
CA ASP A 54 -8.21 8.74 -0.38
C ASP A 54 -7.30 8.00 -1.37
N ASP A 55 -6.83 6.81 -0.99
CA ASP A 55 -5.95 5.94 -1.76
C ASP A 55 -6.10 4.45 -1.43
N LEU A 56 -5.39 3.65 -2.21
CA LEU A 56 -5.19 2.23 -2.02
C LEU A 56 -3.76 1.99 -1.55
N ASP A 57 -3.61 1.11 -0.57
CA ASP A 57 -2.35 0.82 0.09
C ASP A 57 -1.94 -0.63 -0.15
N ILE A 58 -0.79 -0.83 -0.79
CA ILE A 58 -0.09 -2.12 -0.80
C ILE A 58 1.37 -1.94 -0.41
N SER A 59 2.02 -3.04 -0.04
CA SER A 59 3.43 -3.03 0.32
C SER A 59 4.19 -4.21 -0.25
N LEU A 60 5.50 -4.03 -0.35
CA LEU A 60 6.45 -5.06 -0.71
C LEU A 60 7.79 -4.81 0.01
N MET A 61 8.60 -5.86 0.15
CA MET A 61 9.96 -5.75 0.69
C MET A 61 10.92 -5.23 -0.39
N ALA A 62 11.95 -4.47 0.00
CA ALA A 62 12.93 -3.88 -0.92
C ALA A 62 13.67 -4.91 -1.80
N ASP A 63 13.67 -6.19 -1.41
CA ASP A 63 14.22 -7.28 -2.22
C ASP A 63 13.46 -7.54 -3.54
N GLN A 64 12.19 -7.10 -3.64
CA GLN A 64 11.42 -7.19 -4.88
C GLN A 64 11.78 -6.08 -5.88
N ASN A 65 12.62 -5.10 -5.51
CA ASN A 65 12.94 -3.95 -6.35
C ASN A 65 13.50 -4.33 -7.73
N SER A 66 14.24 -5.44 -7.82
CA SER A 66 14.82 -5.95 -9.07
C SER A 66 13.77 -6.37 -10.11
N LYS A 67 12.55 -6.71 -9.67
CA LYS A 67 11.44 -7.14 -10.54
C LYS A 67 10.55 -5.98 -11.00
N LEU A 68 10.74 -4.77 -10.43
CA LEU A 68 9.85 -3.64 -10.68
C LEU A 68 9.89 -3.16 -12.13
N SER A 69 10.99 -3.34 -12.86
CA SER A 69 11.08 -2.98 -14.28
C SER A 69 9.96 -3.60 -15.11
N ASN A 70 9.73 -4.92 -14.94
CA ASN A 70 8.70 -5.66 -15.65
C ASN A 70 7.29 -5.20 -15.23
N VAL A 71 7.09 -4.95 -13.94
CA VAL A 71 5.83 -4.41 -13.41
C VAL A 71 5.51 -3.05 -14.04
N ILE A 72 6.50 -2.16 -14.09
CA ILE A 72 6.33 -0.81 -14.65
C ILE A 72 5.98 -0.87 -16.14
N GLU A 73 6.61 -1.77 -16.89
CA GLU A 73 6.30 -1.97 -18.31
C GLU A 73 4.84 -2.40 -18.51
N LEU A 74 4.40 -3.45 -17.81
CA LEU A 74 3.02 -3.94 -17.90
C LEU A 74 1.99 -2.91 -17.41
N LEU A 75 2.29 -2.16 -16.35
CA LEU A 75 1.45 -1.06 -15.89
C LEU A 75 1.29 0.02 -16.97
N LYS A 76 2.37 0.40 -17.65
CA LYS A 76 2.32 1.39 -18.73
C LYS A 76 1.49 0.91 -19.92
N HIS A 77 1.62 -0.37 -20.30
CA HIS A 77 0.78 -0.98 -21.35
C HIS A 77 -0.69 -1.06 -20.94
N SER A 78 -0.96 -1.20 -19.64
CA SER A 78 -2.32 -1.23 -19.08
C SER A 78 -2.87 0.16 -18.74
N ASN A 79 -2.40 1.20 -19.43
CA ASN A 79 -2.85 2.60 -19.28
C ASN A 79 -2.64 3.21 -17.87
N TYR A 80 -1.69 2.68 -17.08
CA TYR A 80 -1.29 3.29 -15.81
C TYR A 80 -0.05 4.19 -15.97
N ARG A 81 0.02 5.21 -15.12
CA ARG A 81 1.21 6.04 -14.89
C ARG A 81 1.80 5.70 -13.53
N VAL A 82 3.11 5.56 -13.49
CA VAL A 82 3.87 5.25 -12.27
C VAL A 82 4.77 6.43 -11.94
N ARG A 83 4.78 6.86 -10.67
CA ARG A 83 5.70 7.87 -10.16
C ARG A 83 6.48 7.31 -8.98
N PHE A 84 7.79 7.45 -9.02
CA PHE A 84 8.68 7.05 -7.94
C PHE A 84 8.82 8.16 -6.90
N ARG A 85 9.02 7.76 -5.65
CA ARG A 85 9.41 8.62 -4.55
C ARG A 85 10.60 7.98 -3.86
N TYR A 86 11.58 8.80 -3.53
CA TYR A 86 12.82 8.38 -2.90
C TYR A 86 12.95 9.02 -1.53
N PHE A 87 13.68 8.40 -0.61
CA PHE A 87 14.00 9.03 0.66
C PHE A 87 14.86 10.27 0.44
N LYS A 88 14.55 11.33 1.17
CA LYS A 88 15.20 12.64 1.01
C LYS A 88 16.40 12.84 1.93
N LYS A 89 16.49 12.05 2.99
CA LYS A 89 17.51 12.10 4.04
C LYS A 89 17.87 10.68 4.46
N ASP A 90 19.04 10.53 5.07
CA ASP A 90 19.42 9.29 5.72
C ASP A 90 18.74 9.17 7.09
N ASP A 91 18.18 8.01 7.36
CA ASP A 91 17.60 7.62 8.63
C ASP A 91 17.55 6.07 8.70
N THR A 92 18.66 5.47 9.13
CA THR A 92 18.91 4.03 9.12
C THR A 92 17.68 3.20 9.55
N PRO A 93 17.27 2.18 8.74
CA PRO A 93 17.90 1.68 7.51
C PRO A 93 17.55 2.45 6.21
N LEU A 94 16.76 3.52 6.30
CA LEU A 94 16.25 4.26 5.15
C LEU A 94 17.32 5.22 4.64
N LYS A 95 17.96 4.93 3.50
CA LYS A 95 19.03 5.77 2.95
C LYS A 95 18.51 6.74 1.92
N LYS A 96 19.08 7.94 1.88
CA LYS A 96 18.78 8.95 0.86
C LYS A 96 19.01 8.37 -0.53
N GLY A 97 18.03 8.56 -1.42
CA GLY A 97 18.08 8.03 -2.78
C GLY A 97 17.50 6.63 -2.94
N ASP A 98 17.32 5.86 -1.88
CA ASP A 98 16.63 4.58 -1.95
C ASP A 98 15.14 4.77 -2.27
N LEU A 99 14.56 3.80 -2.97
CA LEU A 99 13.16 3.84 -3.39
C LEU A 99 12.23 3.73 -2.18
N ARG A 100 11.46 4.79 -1.91
CA ARG A 100 10.53 4.83 -0.78
C ARG A 100 9.16 4.25 -1.14
N MET A 101 8.63 4.63 -2.29
CA MET A 101 7.31 4.17 -2.74
C MET A 101 7.08 4.44 -4.24
N LEU A 102 6.15 3.69 -4.81
CA LEU A 102 5.56 3.97 -6.12
C LEU A 102 4.16 4.56 -5.91
N LYS A 103 3.77 5.47 -6.79
CA LYS A 103 2.40 5.98 -6.90
C LYS A 103 1.87 5.61 -8.27
N ILE A 104 0.88 4.74 -8.31
CA ILE A 104 0.22 4.27 -9.52
C ILE A 104 -1.09 5.04 -9.65
N ARG A 105 -1.41 5.49 -10.87
CA ARG A 105 -2.69 6.11 -11.20
C ARG A 105 -3.06 5.79 -12.63
N GLU A 106 -4.34 5.79 -12.95
CA GLU A 106 -4.78 5.74 -14.34
C GLU A 106 -4.32 6.97 -15.13
N ARG A 107 -4.10 6.77 -16.42
CA ARG A 107 -3.95 7.85 -17.40
C ARG A 107 -5.32 8.19 -17.97
N ARG A 108 -5.67 9.46 -17.97
CA ARG A 108 -6.89 10.00 -18.60
C ARG A 108 -6.51 10.95 -19.74
N PHE A 109 -7.39 11.10 -20.72
CA PHE A 109 -7.24 11.98 -21.89
C PHE A 109 -5.87 11.81 -22.57
N PHE A 110 -5.64 10.65 -23.19
CA PHE A 110 -4.37 10.29 -23.86
C PHE A 110 -3.10 10.44 -22.97
N GLY A 111 -3.26 10.38 -21.64
CA GLY A 111 -2.16 10.51 -20.68
C GLY A 111 -1.88 11.93 -20.19
N MET A 112 -2.65 12.93 -20.63
CA MET A 112 -2.50 14.31 -20.17
C MET A 112 -2.95 14.50 -18.71
N LEU A 113 -3.98 13.77 -18.27
CA LEU A 113 -4.50 13.87 -16.91
C LEU A 113 -4.26 12.59 -16.11
N LYS A 114 -4.15 12.74 -14.79
CA LYS A 114 -4.16 11.60 -13.86
C LYS A 114 -5.59 11.25 -13.47
N GLY A 115 -5.85 9.96 -13.30
CA GLY A 115 -7.05 9.49 -12.60
C GLY A 115 -7.10 10.01 -11.15
N PRO A 116 -8.30 10.06 -10.55
CA PRO A 116 -8.51 10.58 -9.21
C PRO A 116 -7.90 9.67 -8.14
N VAL A 117 -8.15 8.36 -8.24
CA VAL A 117 -7.64 7.33 -7.31
C VAL A 117 -6.14 7.14 -7.46
N CYS A 118 -5.46 6.92 -6.33
CA CYS A 118 -4.07 6.51 -6.26
C CYS A 118 -3.95 5.13 -5.62
N LEU A 119 -3.02 4.33 -6.13
CA LEU A 119 -2.52 3.17 -5.42
C LEU A 119 -1.06 3.44 -5.04
N ASP A 120 -0.82 3.52 -3.74
CA ASP A 120 0.48 3.71 -3.13
C ASP A 120 1.10 2.33 -2.83
N VAL A 121 2.32 2.12 -3.31
CA VAL A 121 3.12 0.91 -3.07
C VAL A 121 4.27 1.28 -2.15
N PHE A 122 4.19 0.94 -0.87
CA PHE A 122 5.28 1.23 0.08
C PHE A 122 6.38 0.17 -0.01
N ILE A 123 7.63 0.63 -0.01
CA ILE A 123 8.80 -0.24 0.04
C ILE A 123 9.27 -0.37 1.49
N LYS A 124 9.37 -1.60 1.99
CA LYS A 124 9.82 -1.89 3.35
C LYS A 124 11.28 -2.34 3.36
N TYR A 125 12.05 -1.83 4.33
CA TYR A 125 13.47 -2.10 4.48
C TYR A 125 13.74 -2.83 5.80
N PRO A 126 14.30 -4.06 5.78
CA PRO A 126 14.57 -4.81 6.99
C PRO A 126 15.84 -4.33 7.70
N LEU A 127 15.81 -4.31 9.04
CA LEU A 127 16.99 -4.14 9.89
C LEU A 127 16.71 -4.73 11.27
N ASN A 128 17.63 -5.55 11.80
CA ASN A 128 17.58 -6.08 13.17
C ASN A 128 16.23 -6.70 13.59
N GLY A 129 15.55 -7.41 12.68
CA GLY A 129 14.28 -8.08 12.95
C GLY A 129 13.03 -7.21 12.78
N ASP A 130 13.19 -5.94 12.41
CA ASP A 130 12.09 -5.02 12.09
C ASP A 130 12.11 -4.61 10.61
N ALA A 131 10.94 -4.29 10.06
CA ALA A 131 10.74 -3.76 8.73
C ALA A 131 10.33 -2.29 8.81
N TYR A 132 11.10 -1.42 8.14
CA TYR A 132 11.00 0.04 8.23
C TYR A 132 10.46 0.65 6.95
N TRP A 133 9.72 1.75 7.09
CA TRP A 133 9.31 2.62 5.98
C TRP A 133 9.03 4.04 6.49
N GLU A 134 8.72 4.97 5.59
CA GLU A 134 8.42 6.36 5.95
C GLU A 134 7.11 6.82 5.31
N ILE A 135 6.22 7.40 6.11
CA ILE A 135 5.01 8.10 5.67
C ILE A 135 5.03 9.49 6.31
N ALA A 136 4.74 10.54 5.52
CA ALA A 136 4.70 11.92 6.00
C ALA A 136 5.95 12.37 6.80
N ASN A 137 7.15 11.92 6.37
CA ASN A 137 8.43 12.17 7.04
C ASN A 137 8.51 11.60 8.48
N LYS A 138 7.62 10.65 8.82
CA LYS A 138 7.65 9.89 10.05
C LYS A 138 8.10 8.46 9.73
N LYS A 139 9.19 8.03 10.37
CA LYS A 139 9.67 6.67 10.28
C LYS A 139 8.68 5.76 11.00
N LYS A 140 8.44 4.60 10.40
CA LYS A 140 7.56 3.56 10.92
C LYS A 140 8.29 2.24 10.92
N ARG A 141 7.98 1.38 11.88
CA ARG A 141 8.47 0.01 11.91
C ARG A 141 7.45 -0.98 12.46
N VAL A 142 7.50 -2.20 11.97
CA VAL A 142 6.89 -3.36 12.60
C VAL A 142 7.89 -4.53 12.64
N PRO A 143 7.71 -5.49 13.55
CA PRO A 143 8.46 -6.75 13.52
C PRO A 143 8.33 -7.48 12.17
N CYS A 144 9.45 -7.95 11.62
CA CYS A 144 9.52 -8.69 10.36
C CYS A 144 8.66 -9.94 10.33
N LYS A 145 8.32 -10.52 11.50
CA LYS A 145 7.45 -11.71 11.60
C LYS A 145 6.12 -11.53 10.85
N PHE A 146 5.58 -10.31 10.80
CA PHE A 146 4.35 -10.02 10.07
C PHE A 146 4.50 -10.16 8.55
N TYR A 147 5.72 -10.06 8.02
CA TYR A 147 6.00 -10.12 6.58
C TYR A 147 6.79 -11.37 6.16
N GLN A 148 6.85 -12.40 7.03
CA GLN A 148 7.54 -13.67 6.73
C GLN A 148 6.66 -14.69 6.01
N SER A 149 5.34 -14.63 6.20
CA SER A 149 4.40 -15.54 5.54
C SER A 149 3.07 -14.85 5.29
N PHE A 150 2.39 -15.28 4.24
CA PHE A 150 1.17 -14.65 3.75
C PHE A 150 0.06 -15.69 3.64
N LYS A 151 -1.18 -15.20 3.66
CA LYS A 151 -2.39 -15.95 3.32
C LYS A 151 -3.22 -15.13 2.36
N GLU A 152 -4.29 -15.71 1.84
CA GLU A 152 -5.24 -15.01 0.98
C GLU A 152 -6.42 -14.47 1.81
N ILE A 153 -6.95 -13.32 1.38
CA ILE A 153 -8.27 -12.81 1.75
C ILE A 153 -9.06 -12.58 0.45
N SER A 154 -10.30 -13.03 0.41
CA SER A 154 -11.19 -12.80 -0.73
C SER A 154 -11.91 -11.46 -0.58
N PHE A 155 -11.96 -10.68 -1.64
CA PHE A 155 -12.72 -9.43 -1.73
C PHE A 155 -13.15 -9.23 -3.19
N ASN A 156 -14.43 -8.95 -3.45
CA ASN A 156 -15.00 -8.84 -4.80
C ASN A 156 -14.59 -10.00 -5.74
N ASP A 157 -14.75 -11.24 -5.28
CA ASP A 157 -14.41 -12.47 -6.02
C ASP A 157 -12.94 -12.60 -6.46
N PHE A 158 -12.04 -11.80 -5.88
CA PHE A 158 -10.60 -11.87 -6.12
C PHE A 158 -9.84 -12.09 -4.82
N ASN A 159 -8.76 -12.89 -4.88
CA ASN A 159 -7.93 -13.21 -3.72
C ASN A 159 -6.71 -12.30 -3.65
N TYR A 160 -6.52 -11.68 -2.49
CA TYR A 160 -5.40 -10.78 -2.22
C TYR A 160 -4.47 -11.34 -1.15
N SER A 161 -3.16 -11.15 -1.32
CA SER A 161 -2.16 -11.49 -0.32
C SER A 161 -2.24 -10.55 0.89
N VAL A 162 -2.25 -11.12 2.09
CA VAL A 162 -2.20 -10.41 3.38
C VAL A 162 -1.23 -11.10 4.34
N PRO A 163 -0.66 -10.40 5.34
CA PRO A 163 0.13 -11.03 6.40
C PRO A 163 -0.61 -12.23 7.01
N LYS A 164 0.05 -13.38 7.19
CA LYS A 164 -0.59 -14.56 7.82
C LYS A 164 -1.17 -14.22 9.19
N GLN A 165 -0.42 -13.43 9.97
CA GLN A 165 -0.81 -12.88 11.28
C GLN A 165 -1.57 -11.54 11.13
N THR A 166 -2.57 -11.47 10.24
CA THR A 166 -3.28 -10.21 9.90
C THR A 166 -3.83 -9.48 11.12
N ASP A 167 -4.54 -10.20 12.00
CA ASP A 167 -5.25 -9.58 13.12
C ASP A 167 -4.24 -9.05 14.15
N GLU A 168 -3.19 -9.82 14.44
CA GLU A 168 -2.10 -9.38 15.31
C GLU A 168 -1.35 -8.17 14.72
N TYR A 169 -1.16 -8.16 13.40
CA TYR A 169 -0.58 -7.03 12.69
C TYR A 169 -1.45 -5.77 12.81
N LEU A 170 -2.76 -5.89 12.60
CA LEU A 170 -3.69 -4.78 12.76
C LEU A 170 -3.77 -4.33 14.22
N THR A 171 -3.75 -5.24 15.20
CA THR A 171 -3.67 -4.90 16.62
C THR A 171 -2.37 -4.16 16.95
N TYR A 172 -1.24 -4.59 16.38
CA TYR A 172 0.04 -3.90 16.53
C TYR A 172 -0.03 -2.47 16.00
N ARG A 173 -0.58 -2.27 14.79
CA ARG A 173 -0.65 -0.95 14.11
C ARG A 173 -1.68 -0.01 14.72
N TYR A 174 -2.88 -0.51 15.03
CA TYR A 174 -4.07 0.30 15.30
C TYR A 174 -4.67 0.08 16.70
N GLY A 175 -4.23 -0.93 17.46
CA GLY A 175 -4.82 -1.28 18.75
C GLY A 175 -6.16 -2.02 18.59
N LYS A 176 -7.24 -1.47 19.15
CA LYS A 176 -8.61 -2.04 19.02
C LYS A 176 -9.19 -1.69 17.66
N TRP A 177 -8.64 -2.28 16.61
CA TRP A 177 -8.89 -1.92 15.22
C TRP A 177 -10.30 -2.30 14.75
N GLU A 178 -10.93 -3.25 15.42
CA GLU A 178 -12.28 -3.77 15.13
C GLU A 178 -13.36 -2.70 15.32
N THR A 179 -13.07 -1.67 16.13
CA THR A 179 -13.96 -0.51 16.29
C THR A 179 -13.40 0.69 15.53
N PRO A 180 -14.14 1.27 14.57
CA PRO A 180 -13.69 2.46 13.85
C PRO A 180 -13.42 3.64 14.79
N ILE A 181 -12.28 4.30 14.60
CA ILE A 181 -11.92 5.56 15.27
C ILE A 181 -12.02 6.66 14.23
N LYS A 182 -12.94 7.62 14.44
CA LYS A 182 -13.27 8.66 13.44
C LYS A 182 -12.12 9.62 13.16
N ASP A 183 -11.39 10.03 14.19
CA ASP A 183 -10.34 11.06 14.08
C ASP A 183 -8.92 10.45 14.06
N TRP A 184 -8.78 9.21 13.57
CA TRP A 184 -7.50 8.51 13.52
C TRP A 184 -6.54 9.14 12.49
N ASP A 185 -5.34 9.50 12.94
CA ASP A 185 -4.30 10.13 12.11
C ASP A 185 -3.04 9.25 12.07
N THR A 186 -2.65 8.84 10.87
CA THR A 186 -1.48 7.98 10.63
C THR A 186 -0.15 8.54 11.13
N THR A 187 -0.08 9.85 11.35
CA THR A 187 1.12 10.57 11.82
C THR A 187 1.17 10.75 13.34
N ARG A 188 0.07 10.44 14.04
CA ARG A 188 -0.07 10.59 15.50
C ARG A 188 -0.42 9.27 16.19
N ASP A 189 -1.36 8.52 15.62
CA ASP A 189 -2.05 7.42 16.30
C ASP A 189 -1.55 6.04 15.85
N ASP A 190 -0.76 5.97 14.78
CA ASP A 190 -0.18 4.72 14.31
C ASP A 190 0.92 4.24 15.27
N LYS A 191 0.70 3.08 15.89
CA LYS A 191 1.62 2.50 16.86
C LYS A 191 2.93 2.00 16.24
N ALA A 192 3.06 2.01 14.91
CA ALA A 192 4.34 1.79 14.24
C ALA A 192 5.28 3.00 14.24
N LEU A 193 4.84 4.20 14.68
CA LEU A 193 5.66 5.41 14.70
C LEU A 193 6.90 5.26 15.60
N HIS A 194 8.07 5.68 15.10
CA HIS A 194 9.34 5.66 15.83
C HIS A 194 10.29 6.78 15.37
#